data_AF-A0A3D0YVT9-F1
#
_entry.id   AF-A0A3D0YVT9-F1
#
_cell.length_a   1.000
_cell.length_b   1.000
_cell.length_c   1.000
_cell.angle_alpha   90.00
_cell.angle_beta   90.00
_cell.angle_gamma   90.00
#
_symmetry.space_group_name_H-M   'P 1'
#
loop_
_entity.id
_entity.type
_entity.pdbx_description
1 polymer ?
#
loop_
_entity_poly.entity_id
_entity_poly.type
_entity_poly.pdbx_seq_one_letter_code
_entity_poly.pdbx_strand_id
1 'polypeptide(L)'
;MAVPVKKRWKVLLFGAINGRHHLILNAFLGPFTEHGYKFKIEGAFGRFGHYQPEMVSRDDYDFVFVPVTDKVLDFWSMTESSLRLQTNFPAVVLCRNGVNIKFPLPASLVDRPMVNEAVTDVEILKFAISLGLPRELV
;
A
#
# COMPACT_ATOMS: atom_id res chain seq x y z
N MET A 1 -20.29 16.29 14.88
CA MET A 1 -19.78 15.44 15.99
C MET A 1 -18.49 14.79 15.53
N ALA A 2 -17.42 14.82 16.33
CA ALA A 2 -16.15 14.18 15.95
C ALA A 2 -16.26 12.65 16.14
N VAL A 3 -16.04 11.88 15.07
CA VAL A 3 -16.06 10.41 15.12
C VAL A 3 -14.86 9.93 15.98
N PRO A 4 -15.07 9.09 17.02
CA PRO A 4 -13.98 8.58 17.84
C PRO A 4 -13.00 7.73 17.01
N VAL A 5 -11.69 7.93 17.23
CA VAL A 5 -10.64 7.21 16.49
C VAL A 5 -10.55 5.76 16.97
N LYS A 6 -10.75 4.80 16.07
CA LYS A 6 -10.73 3.36 16.40
C LYS A 6 -9.33 2.74 16.37
N LYS A 7 -8.66 2.78 15.22
CA LYS A 7 -7.29 2.27 15.03
C LYS A 7 -6.52 3.19 14.07
N ARG A 8 -5.22 3.36 14.35
CA ARG A 8 -4.29 4.07 13.47
C ARG A 8 -3.45 3.05 12.71
N TRP A 9 -3.30 3.26 11.41
CA TRP A 9 -2.47 2.47 10.51
C TRP A 9 -1.40 3.37 9.91
N LYS A 10 -0.17 2.90 9.86
CA LYS A 10 0.92 3.53 9.12
C LYS A 10 1.17 2.74 7.85
N VAL A 11 1.19 3.45 6.73
CA VAL A 11 1.24 2.86 5.39
C VAL A 11 2.47 3.39 4.66
N LEU A 12 3.28 2.48 4.13
CA LEU A 12 4.30 2.83 3.16
C LEU A 12 3.72 2.63 1.76
N LEU A 13 3.51 3.72 1.03
CA LEU A 13 3.18 3.67 -0.38
C LEU A 13 4.48 3.54 -1.18
N PHE A 14 4.62 2.48 -1.98
CA PHE A 14 5.70 2.31 -2.94
C PHE A 14 5.52 3.20 -4.18
N GLY A 15 5.35 4.49 -3.94
CA GLY A 15 5.06 5.52 -4.91
C GLY A 15 5.23 6.90 -4.28
N ALA A 16 4.86 7.94 -5.03
CA ALA A 16 4.91 9.31 -4.55
C ALA A 16 3.60 9.74 -3.88
N ILE A 17 3.71 10.51 -2.80
CA ILE A 17 2.56 11.23 -2.21
C ILE A 17 2.01 12.20 -3.25
N ASN A 18 0.67 12.26 -3.32
CA ASN A 18 -0.12 12.99 -4.32
C ASN A 18 0.04 12.49 -5.77
N GLY A 19 0.72 11.35 -5.98
CA GLY A 19 0.72 10.66 -7.26
C GLY A 19 -0.55 9.83 -7.51
N ARG A 20 -0.69 9.28 -8.72
CA ARG A 20 -1.83 8.43 -9.12
C ARG A 20 -2.13 7.32 -8.10
N HIS A 21 -1.12 6.55 -7.71
CA HIS A 21 -1.30 5.44 -6.76
C HIS A 21 -1.67 5.90 -5.34
N HIS A 22 -1.30 7.12 -4.94
CA HIS A 22 -1.75 7.70 -3.68
C HIS A 22 -3.25 8.00 -3.71
N LEU A 23 -3.76 8.52 -4.84
CA LEU A 23 -5.19 8.79 -5.00
C LEU A 23 -6.01 7.49 -4.98
N ILE A 24 -5.52 6.44 -5.65
CA ILE A 24 -6.15 5.12 -5.63
C ILE A 24 -6.16 4.54 -4.22
N LEU A 25 -5.02 4.58 -3.51
CA LEU A 25 -4.94 4.13 -2.12
C LEU A 25 -5.92 4.92 -1.23
N ASN A 26 -6.01 6.25 -1.37
CA ASN A 26 -6.98 7.04 -0.61
C ASN A 26 -8.43 6.66 -0.93
N ALA A 27 -8.75 6.34 -2.20
CA ALA A 27 -10.08 5.86 -2.57
C ALA A 27 -10.41 4.54 -1.86
N PHE A 28 -9.47 3.57 -1.83
CA PHE A 28 -9.63 2.31 -1.08
C PHE A 28 -9.80 2.52 0.42
N LEU A 29 -9.16 3.54 0.99
CA LEU A 29 -9.20 3.83 2.42
C LEU A 29 -10.41 4.69 2.82
N GLY A 30 -11.08 5.34 1.86
CA GLY A 30 -12.20 6.25 2.06
C GLY A 30 -13.28 5.70 3.00
N PRO A 31 -13.92 4.56 2.70
CA PRO A 31 -14.96 3.98 3.55
C PRO A 31 -14.50 3.78 5.01
N PHE A 32 -13.27 3.32 5.22
CA PHE A 32 -12.73 3.14 6.57
C PHE A 32 -12.47 4.47 7.28
N THR A 33 -11.98 5.48 6.56
CA THR A 33 -11.74 6.80 7.16
C THR A 33 -13.01 7.48 7.65
N GLU A 34 -14.12 7.33 6.92
CA GLU A 34 -15.44 7.82 7.31
C GLU A 34 -15.95 7.17 8.61
N HIS A 35 -15.53 5.92 8.86
CA HIS A 35 -15.87 5.15 10.06
C HIS A 35 -14.85 5.28 11.21
N GLY A 36 -13.95 6.26 11.17
CA GLY A 36 -13.06 6.61 12.27
C GLY A 36 -11.72 5.86 12.29
N TYR A 37 -11.38 5.13 11.23
CA TYR A 37 -10.03 4.60 11.03
C TYR A 37 -9.11 5.69 10.50
N LYS A 38 -7.86 5.72 10.96
CA LYS A 38 -6.88 6.73 10.52
C LYS A 38 -5.71 6.06 9.84
N PHE A 39 -5.33 6.57 8.66
CA PHE A 39 -4.20 6.07 7.89
C PHE A 39 -3.18 7.20 7.74
N LYS A 40 -1.93 6.94 8.12
CA LYS A 40 -0.79 7.82 7.88
C LYS A 40 0.02 7.23 6.73
N ILE A 41 -0.08 7.84 5.56
CA ILE A 41 0.58 7.36 4.34
C ILE A 41 1.89 8.12 4.14
N GLU A 42 3.00 7.39 4.03
CA GLU A 42 4.32 7.92 3.65
C GLU A 42 4.71 7.33 2.28
N GLY A 43 5.34 8.12 1.42
CA GLY A 43 5.76 7.67 0.09
C GLY A 43 7.21 7.22 0.10
N ALA A 44 7.51 6.08 -0.53
CA ALA A 44 8.87 5.62 -0.77
C ALA A 44 9.59 6.41 -1.87
N PHE A 45 8.85 7.26 -2.61
CA PHE A 45 9.40 8.13 -3.64
C PHE A 45 9.04 9.59 -3.36
N GLY A 46 10.02 10.47 -3.52
CA GLY A 46 9.82 11.91 -3.42
C GLY A 46 9.00 12.48 -4.58
N ARG A 47 8.71 13.79 -4.51
CA ARG A 47 7.92 14.52 -5.52
C ARG A 47 8.48 14.42 -6.95
N PHE A 48 9.80 14.26 -7.08
CA PHE A 48 10.50 14.11 -8.37
C PHE A 48 10.78 12.65 -8.75
N GLY A 49 10.23 11.69 -8.01
CA GLY A 49 10.37 10.27 -8.30
C GLY A 49 11.68 9.63 -7.84
N HIS A 50 12.52 10.34 -7.07
CA HIS A 50 13.68 9.77 -6.40
C HIS A 50 13.26 8.84 -5.26
N TYR A 51 13.88 7.67 -5.17
CA TYR A 51 13.66 6.70 -4.10
C TYR A 51 14.22 7.20 -2.76
N GLN A 52 13.46 7.04 -1.68
CA GLN A 52 13.75 7.55 -0.32
C GLN A 52 13.99 6.38 0.66
N PRO A 53 15.21 5.83 0.73
CA PRO A 53 15.51 4.65 1.55
C PRO A 53 15.33 4.88 3.06
N GLU A 54 15.47 6.13 3.52
CA GLU A 54 15.22 6.55 4.90
C GLU A 54 13.76 6.41 5.32
N MET A 55 12.82 6.41 4.38
CA MET A 55 11.43 6.13 4.68
C MET A 55 11.24 4.64 4.94
N VAL A 56 11.86 3.77 4.16
CA VAL A 56 11.67 2.31 4.19
C VAL A 56 12.34 1.66 5.41
N SER A 57 13.39 2.28 5.95
CA SER A 57 14.10 1.78 7.14
C SER A 57 13.40 2.09 8.48
N ARG A 58 12.26 2.79 8.46
CA ARG A 58 11.48 3.07 9.68
C ARG A 58 10.71 1.82 10.11
N ASP A 59 10.97 1.35 11.33
CA ASP A 59 10.35 0.14 11.92
C ASP A 59 8.93 0.43 12.45
N ASP A 60 8.04 0.87 11.58
CA ASP A 60 6.73 1.38 12.01
C ASP A 60 5.58 1.25 11.00
N TYR A 61 5.74 0.54 9.88
CA TYR A 61 4.64 0.34 8.94
C TYR A 61 3.83 -0.89 9.26
N ASP A 62 2.50 -0.74 9.24
CA ASP A 62 1.59 -1.88 9.35
C ASP A 62 1.48 -2.63 8.02
N PHE A 63 1.52 -1.90 6.90
CA PHE A 63 1.54 -2.49 5.56
C PHE A 63 2.23 -1.60 4.52
N VAL A 64 2.66 -2.25 3.43
CA VAL A 64 3.26 -1.63 2.25
C VAL A 64 2.34 -1.83 1.05
N PHE A 65 1.96 -0.73 0.41
CA PHE A 65 1.15 -0.74 -0.80
C PHE A 65 2.05 -0.57 -2.02
N VAL A 66 2.09 -1.58 -2.89
CA VAL A 66 3.07 -1.72 -3.97
C VAL A 66 2.40 -1.68 -5.34
N PRO A 67 2.52 -0.58 -6.10
CA PRO A 67 2.04 -0.53 -7.48
C PRO A 67 2.88 -1.39 -8.41
N VAL A 68 2.23 -2.24 -9.22
CA VAL A 68 2.88 -3.07 -10.24
C VAL A 68 3.31 -2.17 -11.41
N THR A 69 4.56 -1.73 -11.36
CA THR A 69 5.19 -0.78 -12.29
C THR A 69 6.63 -1.18 -12.58
N ASP A 70 7.25 -0.55 -13.57
CA ASP A 70 8.69 -0.62 -13.83
C ASP A 70 9.53 -0.35 -12.57
N LYS A 71 9.15 0.66 -11.77
CA LYS A 71 9.82 0.99 -10.50
C LYS A 71 9.83 -0.17 -9.51
N VAL A 72 8.85 -1.07 -9.57
CA VAL A 72 8.84 -2.27 -8.74
C VAL A 72 10.02 -3.18 -9.08
N LEU A 73 10.40 -3.28 -10.34
CA LEU A 73 11.51 -4.12 -10.77
C LEU A 73 12.85 -3.53 -10.31
N ASP A 74 12.98 -2.20 -10.41
CA ASP A 74 14.23 -1.51 -10.13
C ASP A 74 14.54 -1.41 -8.63
N PHE A 75 13.50 -1.23 -7.79
CA PHE A 75 13.68 -0.82 -6.40
C PHE A 75 13.14 -1.81 -5.36
N TRP A 76 12.34 -2.83 -5.76
CA TRP A 76 11.71 -3.73 -4.78
C TRP A 76 12.74 -4.51 -3.95
N SER A 77 13.80 -5.06 -4.55
CA SER A 77 14.78 -5.85 -3.80
C SER A 77 15.45 -5.06 -2.68
N MET A 78 15.78 -3.79 -2.92
CA MET A 78 16.35 -2.90 -1.89
C MET A 78 15.32 -2.57 -0.80
N THR A 79 14.06 -2.38 -1.21
CA THR A 79 12.93 -2.09 -0.32
C THR A 79 12.67 -3.27 0.60
N GLU A 80 12.48 -4.45 0.02
CA GLU A 80 12.24 -5.69 0.74
C GLU A 80 13.36 -6.01 1.72
N SER A 81 14.62 -5.83 1.31
CA SER A 81 15.78 -6.02 2.19
C SER A 81 15.69 -5.12 3.42
N SER A 82 15.31 -3.86 3.24
CA SER A 82 15.12 -2.90 4.34
C SER A 82 13.93 -3.28 5.23
N LEU A 83 12.83 -3.74 4.64
CA LEU A 83 11.65 -4.21 5.37
C LEU A 83 11.92 -5.50 6.17
N ARG A 84 12.81 -6.38 5.69
CA ARG A 84 13.20 -7.61 6.41
C ARG A 84 14.06 -7.36 7.65
N LEU A 85 14.67 -6.18 7.75
CA LEU A 85 15.42 -5.75 8.94
C LEU A 85 14.51 -5.20 10.04
N GLN A 86 13.23 -4.98 9.74
CA GLN A 86 12.23 -4.51 10.70
C GLN A 86 11.81 -5.64 11.64
N THR A 87 11.49 -5.28 12.89
CA THR A 87 11.04 -6.25 13.91
C THR A 87 9.73 -6.90 13.50
N ASN A 88 8.86 -6.14 12.83
CA ASN A 88 7.60 -6.62 12.26
C ASN A 88 7.62 -6.45 10.75
N PHE A 89 7.62 -7.56 10.02
CA PHE A 89 7.52 -7.51 8.56
C PHE A 89 6.11 -7.04 8.15
N PRO A 90 5.96 -5.89 7.48
CA PRO A 90 4.65 -5.35 7.15
C PRO A 90 3.92 -6.25 6.15
N ALA A 91 2.58 -6.22 6.20
CA ALA A 91 1.78 -6.86 5.16
C ALA A 91 2.08 -6.18 3.80
N VAL A 92 2.22 -6.95 2.72
CA VAL A 92 2.49 -6.40 1.38
C VAL A 92 1.25 -6.61 0.52
N VAL A 93 0.72 -5.51 -0.03
CA VAL A 93 -0.43 -5.52 -0.92
C VAL A 93 -0.02 -4.95 -2.27
N LEU A 94 -0.28 -5.67 -3.35
CA LEU A 94 -0.02 -5.26 -4.71
C LEU A 94 -1.19 -4.48 -5.30
N CYS A 95 -0.90 -3.45 -6.09
CA CYS A 95 -1.88 -2.72 -6.88
C CYS A 95 -1.57 -2.87 -8.37
N ARG A 96 -2.49 -3.49 -9.12
CA ARG A 96 -2.35 -3.68 -10.56
C ARG A 96 -3.21 -2.68 -11.33
N ASN A 97 -2.57 -1.87 -12.15
CA ASN A 97 -3.28 -1.03 -13.11
C ASN A 97 -3.94 -1.90 -14.18
N GLY A 98 -5.22 -1.63 -14.49
CA GLY A 98 -6.05 -2.43 -15.41
C GLY A 98 -5.59 -2.44 -16.88
N VAL A 99 -4.50 -1.75 -17.21
CA VAL A 99 -3.79 -1.96 -18.47
C VAL A 99 -3.14 -3.35 -18.42
N ASN A 100 -3.04 -4.04 -19.56
CA ASN A 100 -2.45 -5.37 -19.71
C ASN A 100 -0.94 -5.39 -19.34
N ILE A 101 -0.62 -5.13 -18.07
CA ILE A 101 0.75 -5.07 -17.56
C ILE A 101 1.26 -6.51 -17.49
N LYS A 102 2.24 -6.81 -18.35
CA LYS A 102 2.95 -8.09 -18.46
C LYS A 102 4.37 -8.00 -17.91
N PHE A 103 4.62 -7.14 -16.92
CA PHE A 103 5.91 -7.12 -16.26
C PHE A 103 6.03 -8.36 -15.35
N PRO A 104 7.11 -9.15 -15.45
CA PRO A 104 7.34 -10.24 -14.53
C PRO A 104 7.54 -9.66 -13.12
N LEU A 105 6.70 -10.05 -12.17
CA LEU A 105 6.89 -9.63 -10.78
C LEU A 105 8.12 -10.32 -10.17
N PRO A 106 8.85 -9.64 -9.27
CA PRO A 106 9.83 -10.29 -8.41
C PRO A 106 9.20 -11.48 -7.68
N ALA A 107 9.95 -12.57 -7.52
CA ALA A 107 9.44 -13.82 -6.92
C ALA A 107 8.80 -13.60 -5.54
N SER A 108 9.35 -12.69 -4.73
CA SER A 108 8.83 -12.35 -3.40
C SER A 108 7.49 -11.61 -3.40
N LEU A 109 7.02 -11.17 -4.57
CA LEU A 109 5.74 -10.50 -4.77
C LEU A 109 4.67 -11.40 -5.41
N VAL A 110 5.02 -12.54 -6.03
CA VAL A 110 4.09 -13.34 -6.85
C VAL A 110 2.84 -13.77 -6.08
N ASP A 111 2.98 -14.20 -4.83
CA ASP A 111 1.87 -14.71 -4.03
C ASP A 111 1.24 -13.65 -3.10
N ARG A 112 1.59 -12.37 -3.29
CA ARG A 112 1.07 -11.30 -2.45
C ARG A 112 -0.36 -10.92 -2.89
N PRO A 113 -1.25 -10.55 -1.94
CA PRO A 113 -2.58 -10.09 -2.27
C PRO A 113 -2.56 -8.94 -3.28
N MET A 114 -3.37 -9.04 -4.32
CA MET A 114 -3.41 -8.07 -5.41
C MET A 114 -4.80 -7.45 -5.56
N VAL A 115 -4.84 -6.12 -5.62
CA VAL A 115 -6.02 -5.30 -5.91
C VAL A 115 -5.82 -4.56 -7.23
N ASN A 116 -6.87 -4.38 -8.04
CA ASN A 116 -6.77 -3.64 -9.30
C ASN A 116 -7.14 -2.16 -9.13
N GLU A 117 -6.64 -1.32 -10.04
CA GLU A 117 -6.95 0.12 -10.05
C GLU A 117 -8.39 0.45 -10.45
N ALA A 118 -9.14 -0.52 -11.00
CA ALA A 118 -10.53 -0.28 -11.40
C ALA A 118 -11.48 -0.06 -10.20
N VAL A 119 -10.98 -0.22 -8.97
CA VAL A 119 -11.66 0.00 -7.67
C VAL A 119 -13.11 -0.46 -7.71
N THR A 120 -13.33 -1.74 -7.44
CA THR A 120 -14.68 -2.31 -7.27
C THR A 120 -14.91 -2.72 -5.81
N ASP A 121 -16.17 -2.83 -5.38
CA ASP A 121 -16.53 -3.25 -4.00
C ASP A 121 -15.88 -4.60 -3.63
N VAL A 122 -15.80 -5.51 -4.59
CA VAL A 122 -15.11 -6.81 -4.44
C VAL A 122 -13.64 -6.63 -4.10
N GLU A 123 -12.98 -5.61 -4.65
CA GLU A 123 -11.56 -5.35 -4.41
C GLU A 123 -11.32 -4.61 -3.11
N ILE A 124 -12.20 -3.70 -2.73
CA ILE A 124 -12.20 -3.08 -1.40
C ILE A 124 -12.36 -4.18 -0.34
N LEU A 125 -13.22 -5.17 -0.58
CA LEU A 125 -13.39 -6.31 0.33
C LEU A 125 -12.12 -7.18 0.39
N LYS A 126 -11.51 -7.53 -0.75
CA LYS A 126 -10.24 -8.28 -0.79
C LYS A 126 -9.10 -7.55 -0.09
N PHE A 127 -9.02 -6.23 -0.27
CA PHE A 127 -8.09 -5.36 0.44
C PHE A 127 -8.30 -5.43 1.95
N ALA A 128 -9.55 -5.26 2.39
CA ALA A 128 -9.92 -5.30 3.81
C ALA A 128 -9.52 -6.62 4.47
N ILE A 129 -9.80 -7.75 3.80
CA ILE A 129 -9.43 -9.09 4.25
C ILE A 129 -7.92 -9.22 4.44
N SER A 130 -7.16 -8.74 3.46
CA SER A 130 -5.69 -8.85 3.45
C SER A 130 -5.02 -8.08 4.60
N LEU A 131 -5.69 -7.02 5.08
CA LEU A 131 -5.20 -6.17 6.16
C LEU A 131 -5.91 -6.41 7.50
N GLY A 132 -6.88 -7.33 7.58
CA GLY A 132 -7.69 -7.51 8.79
C GLY A 132 -8.53 -6.29 9.15
N LEU A 133 -8.94 -5.49 8.16
CA LEU A 133 -9.89 -4.40 8.34
C LEU A 133 -11.33 -4.98 8.45
N PRO A 134 -12.24 -4.29 9.15
CA PRO A 134 -13.61 -4.78 9.34
C PRO A 134 -14.34 -4.82 8.01
N ARG A 135 -14.94 -5.98 7.70
CA ARG A 135 -15.60 -6.22 6.42
C ARG A 135 -16.97 -5.55 6.34
N GLU A 136 -17.62 -5.30 7.47
CA GLU A 136 -18.93 -4.66 7.54
C GLU A 136 -18.92 -3.18 7.11
N LEU A 137 -17.74 -2.63 6.79
CA LEU A 137 -17.54 -1.23 6.39
C LEU A 137 -17.24 -1.08 4.89
N VAL A 138 -17.27 -2.18 4.15
CA VAL A 138 -17.13 -2.24 2.68
C VAL A 138 -18.52 -2.42 2.09
#